data_AF-A0AAU0TCD7-F1
#
_entry.id   AF-A0AAU0TCD7-F1
#
_cell.length_a   1.000
_cell.length_b   1.000
_cell.length_c   1.000
_cell.angle_alpha   90.00
_cell.angle_beta   90.00
_cell.angle_gamma   90.00
#
_symmetry.space_group_name_H-M   'P 1'
#
loop_
_entity.id
_entity.type
_entity.pdbx_description
1 polymer ?
#
loop_
_entity_poly.entity_id
_entity_poly.type
_entity_poly.pdbx_seq_one_letter_code
_entity_poly.pdbx_strand_id
1 'polypeptide(L)'
;MISRDSGEDLAEDLGLDVGHSTVSLKTKFLPWHKPRKQYIRNNQWNSVIVSLVDALDLKNKSRSLEYLSLPGPDLLDVRSLYAVCADKEVRIRFTGLNAIAAEDKDATMDQLISLDELRGLQYIDPSSDVHPDYLERLSNKNSIAYQTVIKQAPTYDVINIDLCGSFLESPPKEKQNNYYEALFELLRYQADNRTEDWLFFITTRTNKDMVHAETFERFVKVLEGIFDVDKAVYDKCHELKIFSEEVLVDRRIDRTKVDPFSFNNLVSAGIGKWVLSALTAETPAYKSKMLKLFGYNVLLDPAATCDMISFGFWCTKMPTKAVDAFGLAAGGVNLNSEDVDVAVSKCRVSVIDSISKIS
;
A
#
# COMPACT_ATOMS: atom_id res chain seq x y z
N MET A 1 56.13 -48.14 -25.72
CA MET A 1 54.88 -47.49 -26.17
C MET A 1 53.93 -47.48 -24.99
N ILE A 2 54.00 -46.43 -24.18
CA ILE A 2 53.05 -46.12 -23.11
C ILE A 2 52.73 -44.65 -23.33
N SER A 3 51.54 -44.39 -23.88
CA SER A 3 50.99 -43.05 -24.03
C SER A 3 50.49 -42.62 -22.66
N ARG A 4 51.13 -41.60 -22.08
CA ARG A 4 50.56 -40.82 -20.98
C ARG A 4 49.55 -39.88 -21.60
N ASP A 5 48.28 -40.17 -21.37
CA ASP A 5 47.18 -39.24 -21.62
C ASP A 5 47.28 -38.13 -20.56
N SER A 6 47.77 -36.97 -21.00
CA SER A 6 47.99 -35.78 -20.17
C SER A 6 46.66 -35.05 -20.00
N GLY A 7 46.16 -35.02 -18.76
CA GLY A 7 44.98 -34.25 -18.38
C GLY A 7 45.26 -32.74 -18.35
N GLU A 8 45.30 -32.10 -19.52
CA GLU A 8 45.48 -30.65 -19.66
C GLU A 8 44.46 -29.93 -20.57
N ASP A 9 43.36 -30.58 -20.98
CA ASP A 9 42.40 -29.97 -21.95
C ASP A 9 41.01 -29.61 -21.36
N LEU A 10 40.92 -29.24 -20.07
CA LEU A 10 39.65 -28.77 -19.48
C LEU A 10 39.74 -27.44 -18.71
N ALA A 11 40.89 -26.78 -18.69
CA ALA A 11 41.08 -25.55 -17.90
C ALA A 11 41.07 -24.24 -18.72
N GLU A 12 41.10 -24.29 -20.06
CA GLU A 12 41.27 -23.08 -20.88
C GLU A 12 39.97 -22.47 -21.45
N ASP A 13 38.79 -23.10 -21.30
CA ASP A 13 37.56 -22.65 -22.00
C ASP A 13 36.46 -22.05 -21.10
N LEU A 14 36.80 -21.62 -19.87
CA LEU A 14 35.87 -20.89 -18.99
C LEU A 14 36.35 -19.47 -18.66
N GLY A 15 37.13 -18.87 -19.56
CA GLY A 15 37.57 -17.47 -19.52
C GLY A 15 36.41 -16.46 -19.69
N LEU A 16 35.36 -16.58 -18.89
CA LEU A 16 34.46 -15.48 -18.60
C LEU A 16 35.27 -14.50 -17.76
N ASP A 17 35.80 -13.47 -18.41
CA ASP A 17 36.24 -12.25 -17.75
C ASP A 17 35.02 -11.63 -17.08
N VAL A 18 34.71 -12.10 -15.87
CA VAL A 18 33.61 -11.56 -15.06
C VAL A 18 34.11 -10.22 -14.55
N GLY A 19 33.90 -9.17 -15.34
CA GLY A 19 34.21 -7.81 -14.94
C GLY A 19 33.48 -7.47 -13.64
N HIS A 20 34.18 -7.59 -12.51
CA HIS A 20 33.67 -7.17 -11.23
C HIS A 20 33.53 -5.65 -11.26
N SER A 21 32.29 -5.17 -11.18
CA SER A 21 32.01 -3.74 -11.10
C SER A 21 32.56 -3.18 -9.79
N THR A 22 33.11 -1.96 -9.85
CA THR A 22 33.70 -1.33 -8.66
C THR A 22 32.59 -0.83 -7.73
N VAL A 23 32.51 -1.41 -6.53
CA VAL A 23 31.60 -0.93 -5.48
C VAL A 23 32.06 0.47 -5.06
N SER A 24 31.17 1.45 -5.21
CA SER A 24 31.44 2.84 -4.84
C SER A 24 30.44 3.33 -3.79
N LEU A 25 30.89 4.22 -2.91
CA LEU A 25 30.02 4.83 -1.90
C LEU A 25 29.02 5.78 -2.58
N LYS A 26 27.72 5.59 -2.32
CA LYS A 26 26.67 6.49 -2.80
C LYS A 26 26.83 7.88 -2.22
N THR A 27 26.94 8.87 -3.10
CA THR A 27 26.98 10.30 -2.76
C THR A 27 25.73 11.06 -3.18
N LYS A 28 24.87 10.45 -4.01
CA LYS A 28 23.60 11.00 -4.48
C LYS A 28 22.44 10.31 -3.77
N PHE A 29 21.64 11.07 -3.04
CA PHE A 29 20.52 10.56 -2.26
C PHE A 29 19.19 10.95 -2.89
N LEU A 30 18.39 9.93 -3.21
CA LEU A 30 17.03 10.05 -3.76
C LEU A 30 16.00 10.41 -2.67
N PRO A 31 14.81 10.92 -3.01
CA PRO A 31 13.83 11.40 -2.04
C PRO A 31 13.44 10.41 -0.93
N TRP A 32 13.49 9.10 -1.21
CA TRP A 32 13.21 8.01 -0.25
C TRP A 32 14.31 7.76 0.78
N HIS A 33 15.51 8.32 0.61
CA HIS A 33 16.62 8.26 1.57
C HIS A 33 16.49 9.26 2.72
N LYS A 34 15.54 10.20 2.63
CA LYS A 34 15.45 11.31 3.59
C LYS A 34 14.97 10.83 4.98
N PRO A 35 15.43 11.45 6.09
CA PRO A 35 15.08 11.03 7.46
C PRO A 35 13.58 10.93 7.73
N ARG A 36 12.77 11.82 7.14
CA ARG A 36 11.30 11.79 7.25
C ARG A 36 10.67 10.48 6.74
N LYS A 37 11.23 9.87 5.70
CA LYS A 37 10.77 8.56 5.21
C LYS A 37 11.13 7.45 6.18
N GLN A 38 12.33 7.51 6.77
CA GLN A 38 12.70 6.57 7.83
C GLN A 38 11.79 6.71 9.06
N TYR A 39 11.38 7.93 9.39
CA TYR A 39 10.41 8.17 10.45
C TYR A 39 9.06 7.47 10.18
N ILE A 40 8.54 7.56 8.96
CA ILE A 40 7.30 6.85 8.57
C ILE A 40 7.47 5.33 8.64
N ARG A 41 8.58 4.81 8.09
CA ARG A 41 8.89 3.37 8.18
C ARG A 41 8.84 2.87 9.62
N ASN A 42 9.48 3.60 10.55
CA ASN A 42 9.54 3.19 11.94
C ASN A 42 8.20 3.37 12.68
N ASN A 43 7.59 4.55 12.57
CA ASN A 43 6.49 4.97 13.44
C ASN A 43 5.09 4.67 12.90
N GLN A 44 4.97 4.37 11.61
CA GLN A 44 3.71 3.93 11.00
C GLN A 44 3.81 2.49 10.53
N TRP A 45 4.65 2.20 9.54
CA TRP A 45 4.62 0.90 8.87
C TRP A 45 5.10 -0.21 9.81
N ASN A 46 6.34 -0.17 10.27
CA ASN A 46 6.93 -1.20 11.13
C ASN A 46 6.15 -1.40 12.42
N SER A 47 5.78 -0.30 13.10
CA SER A 47 5.02 -0.39 14.37
C SER A 47 3.68 -1.10 14.20
N VAL A 48 2.96 -0.84 13.10
CA VAL A 48 1.65 -1.45 12.86
C VAL A 48 1.83 -2.88 12.32
N ILE A 49 2.82 -3.13 11.46
CA ILE A 49 3.14 -4.46 10.95
C ILE A 49 3.51 -5.40 12.10
N VAL A 50 4.30 -4.96 13.08
CA VAL A 50 4.59 -5.73 14.29
C VAL A 50 3.30 -6.12 15.04
N SER A 51 2.35 -5.19 15.14
CA SER A 51 1.06 -5.46 15.77
C SER A 51 0.26 -6.51 14.99
N LEU A 52 0.33 -6.50 13.65
CA LEU A 52 -0.28 -7.53 12.81
C LEU A 52 0.42 -8.88 12.97
N VAL A 53 1.75 -8.91 12.99
CA VAL A 53 2.54 -10.13 13.20
C VAL A 53 2.11 -10.83 14.49
N ASP A 54 1.96 -10.06 15.57
CA ASP A 54 1.49 -10.57 16.87
C ASP A 54 0.03 -11.03 16.80
N ALA A 55 -0.86 -10.26 16.16
CA ALA A 55 -2.28 -10.61 16.02
C ALA A 55 -2.53 -11.87 15.18
N LEU A 56 -1.71 -12.08 14.15
CA LEU A 56 -1.76 -13.27 13.28
C LEU A 56 -1.00 -14.46 13.87
N ASP A 57 -0.25 -14.27 14.95
CA ASP A 57 0.55 -15.30 15.62
C ASP A 57 1.54 -16.01 14.66
N LEU A 58 2.20 -15.22 13.81
CA LEU A 58 3.01 -15.77 12.70
C LEU A 58 4.17 -16.65 13.18
N LYS A 59 4.78 -16.27 14.31
CA LYS A 59 5.88 -17.02 14.93
C LYS A 59 5.46 -18.45 15.28
N ASN A 60 4.38 -18.60 16.04
CA ASN A 60 3.92 -19.92 16.49
C ASN A 60 3.35 -20.73 15.33
N LYS A 61 2.74 -20.08 14.34
CA LYS A 61 2.30 -20.71 13.09
C LYS A 61 3.47 -21.09 12.15
N SER A 62 4.70 -20.71 12.47
CA SER A 62 5.88 -20.90 11.60
C SER A 62 5.65 -20.40 10.18
N ARG A 63 4.93 -19.28 10.04
CA ARG A 63 4.56 -18.69 8.75
C ARG A 63 5.34 -17.40 8.52
N SER A 64 5.85 -17.23 7.31
CA SER A 64 6.46 -15.97 6.89
C SER A 64 5.42 -14.85 6.81
N LEU A 65 5.85 -13.62 7.07
CA LEU A 65 5.10 -12.42 6.75
C LEU A 65 5.12 -12.21 5.23
N GLU A 66 3.94 -12.23 4.60
CA GLU A 66 3.76 -12.00 3.17
C GLU A 66 3.67 -10.49 2.89
N TYR A 67 4.70 -9.93 2.25
CA TYR A 67 4.87 -8.47 2.10
C TYR A 67 4.99 -8.04 0.63
N LEU A 68 3.99 -7.34 0.11
CA LEU A 68 4.04 -6.70 -1.22
C LEU A 68 4.50 -5.26 -1.09
N SER A 69 5.49 -4.83 -1.88
CA SER A 69 5.87 -3.42 -1.91
C SER A 69 6.45 -2.91 -3.24
N LEU A 70 6.75 -1.61 -3.28
CA LEU A 70 7.47 -0.89 -4.32
C LEU A 70 8.83 -0.41 -3.76
N PRO A 71 9.78 -1.34 -3.52
CA PRO A 71 10.90 -1.09 -2.61
C PRO A 71 12.01 -0.17 -3.16
N GLY A 72 11.96 0.17 -4.46
CA GLY A 72 13.06 0.84 -5.17
C GLY A 72 14.34 0.01 -5.20
N PRO A 73 15.45 0.55 -5.75
CA PRO A 73 16.71 -0.19 -5.88
C PRO A 73 17.40 -0.52 -4.54
N ASP A 74 17.17 0.28 -3.50
CA ASP A 74 17.86 0.15 -2.22
C ASP A 74 17.15 -0.79 -1.22
N LEU A 75 15.89 -1.15 -1.51
CA LEU A 75 15.02 -1.98 -0.67
C LEU A 75 14.90 -1.48 0.79
N LEU A 76 14.89 -0.15 0.99
CA LEU A 76 14.98 0.46 2.31
C LEU A 76 13.79 0.15 3.22
N ASP A 77 12.60 0.00 2.64
CA ASP A 77 11.40 -0.40 3.37
C ASP A 77 11.53 -1.84 3.90
N VAL A 78 12.00 -2.78 3.08
CA VAL A 78 12.25 -4.18 3.48
C VAL A 78 13.38 -4.25 4.50
N ARG A 79 14.49 -3.53 4.29
CA ARG A 79 15.60 -3.46 5.26
C ARG A 79 15.15 -2.91 6.61
N SER A 80 14.31 -1.88 6.59
CA SER A 80 13.73 -1.32 7.82
C SER A 80 12.81 -2.33 8.51
N LEU A 81 12.02 -3.08 7.75
CA LEU A 81 11.11 -4.09 8.27
C LEU A 81 11.85 -5.32 8.83
N TYR A 82 12.96 -5.71 8.19
CA TYR A 82 13.79 -6.84 8.63
C TYR A 82 14.18 -6.73 10.10
N ALA A 83 14.63 -5.55 10.56
CA ALA A 83 15.06 -5.36 11.94
C ALA A 83 13.96 -5.75 12.95
N VAL A 84 12.73 -5.29 12.72
CA VAL A 84 11.61 -5.56 13.64
C VAL A 84 11.05 -6.98 13.51
N CYS A 85 11.13 -7.60 12.32
CA CYS A 85 10.71 -8.99 12.12
C CYS A 85 11.72 -9.99 12.67
N ALA A 86 13.02 -9.69 12.56
CA ALA A 86 14.09 -10.48 13.14
C ALA A 86 13.97 -10.54 14.68
N ASP A 87 13.68 -9.41 15.33
CA ASP A 87 13.39 -9.35 16.77
C ASP A 87 12.19 -10.22 17.18
N LYS A 88 11.24 -10.43 16.26
CA LYS A 88 10.09 -11.31 16.44
C LYS A 88 10.34 -12.75 16.01
N GLU A 89 11.53 -13.05 15.50
CA GLU A 89 11.91 -14.32 14.90
C GLU A 89 10.96 -14.77 13.77
N VAL A 90 10.43 -13.81 13.00
CA VAL A 90 9.51 -14.05 11.88
C VAL A 90 10.23 -13.76 10.57
N ARG A 91 10.14 -14.71 9.63
CA ARG A 91 10.68 -14.52 8.27
C ARG A 91 9.81 -13.58 7.47
N ILE A 92 10.41 -12.82 6.56
CA ILE A 92 9.70 -12.00 5.57
C ILE A 92 9.81 -12.71 4.22
N ARG A 93 8.67 -12.98 3.58
CA ARG A 93 8.61 -13.32 2.15
C ARG A 93 8.06 -12.10 1.41
N PHE A 94 8.93 -11.39 0.68
CA PHE A 94 8.53 -10.18 -0.02
C PHE A 94 8.43 -10.36 -1.54
N THR A 95 7.47 -9.66 -2.12
CA THR A 95 7.32 -9.51 -3.56
C THR A 95 7.41 -8.02 -3.88
N GLY A 96 8.42 -7.62 -4.65
CA GLY A 96 8.63 -6.25 -5.08
C GLY A 96 8.25 -6.05 -6.54
N LEU A 97 7.70 -4.87 -6.87
CA LEU A 97 7.68 -4.35 -8.23
C LEU A 97 8.56 -3.10 -8.30
N ASN A 98 9.51 -3.07 -9.23
CA ASN A 98 10.34 -1.90 -9.47
C ASN A 98 10.75 -1.81 -10.94
N ALA A 99 10.14 -0.89 -11.67
CA ALA A 99 10.49 -0.65 -13.06
C ALA A 99 11.70 0.28 -13.16
N ILE A 100 12.86 -0.31 -13.49
CA ILE A 100 14.10 0.41 -13.79
C ILE A 100 14.24 0.52 -15.30
N ALA A 101 14.61 1.70 -15.79
CA ALA A 101 14.86 1.92 -17.23
C ALA A 101 16.05 1.07 -17.69
N ALA A 102 16.00 0.50 -18.90
CA ALA A 102 17.02 -0.44 -19.39
C ALA A 102 18.42 0.18 -19.50
N GLU A 103 18.47 1.50 -19.68
CA GLU A 103 19.67 2.32 -19.70
C GLU A 103 20.27 2.57 -18.30
N ASP A 104 19.48 2.44 -17.22
CA ASP A 104 19.92 2.68 -15.85
C ASP A 104 20.52 1.40 -15.24
N LYS A 105 21.70 1.05 -15.76
CA LYS A 105 22.48 -0.11 -15.31
C LYS A 105 22.92 0.02 -13.86
N ASP A 106 23.17 1.24 -13.38
CA ASP A 106 23.59 1.50 -12.01
C ASP A 106 22.47 1.17 -11.03
N ALA A 107 21.25 1.66 -11.26
CA ALA A 107 20.11 1.31 -10.40
C ALA A 107 19.77 -0.18 -10.46
N THR A 108 19.92 -0.82 -11.63
CA THR A 108 19.74 -2.26 -11.78
C THR A 108 20.76 -3.03 -10.93
N MET A 109 22.03 -2.63 -10.98
CA MET A 109 23.10 -3.23 -10.18
C MET A 109 22.86 -3.03 -8.68
N ASP A 110 22.48 -1.82 -8.26
CA ASP A 110 22.15 -1.50 -6.87
C ASP A 110 21.02 -2.39 -6.33
N GLN A 111 19.98 -2.63 -7.15
CA GLN A 111 18.89 -3.53 -6.81
C GLN A 111 19.37 -4.97 -6.65
N LEU A 112 20.18 -5.48 -7.59
CA LEU A 112 20.68 -6.84 -7.53
C LEU A 112 21.57 -7.09 -6.30
N ILE A 113 22.47 -6.15 -6.00
CA ILE A 113 23.31 -6.20 -4.78
C ILE A 113 22.42 -6.17 -3.54
N SER A 114 21.47 -5.23 -3.48
CA SER A 114 20.59 -5.10 -2.30
C SER A 114 19.71 -6.32 -2.08
N LEU A 115 19.24 -6.95 -3.15
CA LEU A 115 18.45 -8.17 -3.11
C LEU A 115 19.27 -9.38 -2.65
N ASP A 116 20.50 -9.52 -3.17
CA ASP A 116 21.42 -10.59 -2.76
C ASP A 116 21.77 -10.51 -1.26
N GLU A 117 22.13 -9.30 -0.81
CA GLU A 117 22.41 -9.03 0.61
C GLU A 117 21.22 -9.40 1.51
N LEU A 118 20.00 -8.98 1.13
CA LEU A 118 18.79 -9.28 1.90
C LEU A 118 18.48 -10.78 1.91
N ARG A 119 18.56 -11.47 0.76
CA ARG A 119 18.33 -12.92 0.67
C ARG A 119 19.32 -13.74 1.49
N GLY A 120 20.52 -13.21 1.73
CA GLY A 120 21.52 -13.81 2.62
C GLY A 120 21.17 -13.76 4.11
N LEU A 121 20.15 -12.99 4.51
CA LEU A 121 19.79 -12.83 5.92
C LEU A 121 18.88 -13.96 6.43
N GLN A 122 19.10 -14.39 7.68
CA GLN A 122 18.39 -15.51 8.33
C GLN A 122 16.85 -15.42 8.29
N TYR A 123 16.31 -14.20 8.40
CA TYR A 123 14.87 -13.94 8.48
C TYR A 123 14.29 -13.38 7.17
N ILE A 124 14.96 -13.58 6.05
CA ILE A 124 14.39 -13.35 4.71
C ILE A 124 14.15 -14.71 4.05
N ASP A 125 12.96 -14.87 3.46
CA ASP A 125 12.65 -16.07 2.69
C ASP A 125 13.44 -16.03 1.36
N PRO A 126 14.16 -17.11 0.98
CA PRO A 126 14.93 -17.16 -0.26
C PRO A 126 14.11 -16.95 -1.53
N SER A 127 12.79 -17.20 -1.49
CA SER A 127 11.88 -16.96 -2.61
C SER A 127 11.47 -15.49 -2.79
N SER A 128 11.88 -14.61 -1.88
CA SER A 128 11.58 -13.17 -1.99
C SER A 128 12.26 -12.58 -3.22
N ASP A 129 11.59 -11.72 -3.99
CA ASP A 129 12.12 -11.21 -5.27
C ASP A 129 11.59 -9.81 -5.61
N VAL A 130 12.26 -9.13 -6.55
CA VAL A 130 11.82 -7.85 -7.12
C VAL A 130 11.72 -7.98 -8.64
N HIS A 131 10.55 -7.70 -9.18
CA HIS A 131 10.26 -7.87 -10.60
C HIS A 131 10.24 -6.52 -11.35
N PRO A 132 10.78 -6.46 -12.58
CA PRO A 132 10.91 -5.24 -13.36
C PRO A 132 9.60 -4.89 -14.09
N ASP A 133 8.59 -4.42 -13.35
CA ASP A 133 7.32 -3.96 -13.92
C ASP A 133 6.71 -2.82 -13.08
N TYR A 134 5.73 -2.14 -13.68
CA TYR A 134 4.97 -1.07 -13.05
C TYR A 134 3.71 -1.62 -12.37
N LEU A 135 3.33 -1.06 -11.22
CA LEU A 135 2.10 -1.47 -10.51
C LEU A 135 0.84 -1.21 -11.36
N GLU A 136 0.81 -0.14 -12.14
CA GLU A 136 -0.30 0.25 -13.00
C GLU A 136 -0.65 -0.82 -14.04
N ARG A 137 0.32 -1.69 -14.36
CA ARG A 137 0.15 -2.81 -15.28
C ARG A 137 -0.49 -4.03 -14.62
N LEU A 138 -0.81 -3.98 -13.33
CA LEU A 138 -1.50 -5.06 -12.62
C LEU A 138 -2.82 -5.44 -13.31
N SER A 139 -3.55 -4.48 -13.89
CA SER A 139 -4.80 -4.79 -14.60
C SER A 139 -4.63 -5.41 -15.99
N ASN A 140 -3.39 -5.45 -16.50
CA ASN A 140 -3.07 -6.18 -17.71
C ASN A 140 -2.70 -7.63 -17.36
N LYS A 141 -3.58 -8.57 -17.69
CA LYS A 141 -3.39 -10.01 -17.40
C LYS A 141 -2.11 -10.63 -17.97
N ASN A 142 -1.48 -10.00 -18.97
CA ASN A 142 -0.24 -10.48 -19.57
C ASN A 142 1.02 -9.80 -18.99
N SER A 143 0.87 -8.86 -18.05
CA SER A 143 2.00 -8.18 -17.41
C SER A 143 2.71 -9.06 -16.39
N ILE A 144 3.96 -8.74 -16.09
CA ILE A 144 4.71 -9.40 -15.01
C ILE A 144 4.03 -9.07 -13.68
N ALA A 145 3.58 -7.82 -13.50
CA ALA A 145 2.83 -7.39 -12.33
C ALA A 145 1.63 -8.31 -12.04
N TYR A 146 0.75 -8.56 -13.01
CA TYR A 146 -0.41 -9.45 -12.80
C TYR A 146 0.02 -10.89 -12.54
N GLN A 147 0.94 -11.42 -13.35
CA GLN A 147 1.35 -12.83 -13.22
C GLN A 147 1.95 -13.09 -11.83
N THR A 148 2.80 -12.21 -11.33
CA THR A 148 3.43 -12.37 -10.02
C THR A 148 2.44 -12.06 -8.89
N VAL A 149 1.81 -10.88 -8.90
CA VAL A 149 1.09 -10.35 -7.73
C VAL A 149 -0.31 -10.93 -7.56
N ILE A 150 -1.01 -11.24 -8.66
CA ILE A 150 -2.39 -11.74 -8.64
C ILE A 150 -2.46 -13.23 -8.90
N LYS A 151 -1.73 -13.73 -9.90
CA LYS A 151 -1.88 -15.12 -10.34
C LYS A 151 -1.03 -16.12 -9.55
N GLN A 152 0.20 -15.75 -9.20
CA GLN A 152 1.16 -16.66 -8.54
C GLN A 152 1.15 -16.53 -7.02
N ALA A 153 1.06 -15.32 -6.49
CA ALA A 153 0.98 -15.09 -5.05
C ALA A 153 -0.41 -15.51 -4.51
N PRO A 154 -0.51 -16.02 -3.26
CA PRO A 154 -1.79 -16.36 -2.65
C PRO A 154 -2.55 -15.12 -2.18
N THR A 155 -2.06 -14.42 -1.16
CA THR A 155 -2.50 -13.11 -0.66
C THR A 155 -1.38 -12.54 0.20
N TYR A 156 -1.44 -11.25 0.52
CA TYR A 156 -0.42 -10.60 1.36
C TYR A 156 -0.94 -10.30 2.77
N ASP A 157 -0.08 -10.36 3.77
CA ASP A 157 -0.38 -9.82 5.10
C ASP A 157 -0.29 -8.30 5.09
N VAL A 158 0.63 -7.77 4.28
CA VAL A 158 0.90 -6.35 4.16
C VAL A 158 1.10 -6.00 2.69
N ILE A 159 0.36 -5.00 2.24
CA ILE A 159 0.54 -4.35 0.94
C ILE A 159 1.00 -2.93 1.23
N ASN A 160 2.22 -2.57 0.84
CA ASN A 160 2.78 -1.24 1.05
C ASN A 160 3.15 -0.56 -0.26
N ILE A 161 2.28 0.35 -0.72
CA ILE A 161 2.43 1.09 -1.97
C ILE A 161 3.01 2.47 -1.68
N ASP A 162 4.34 2.61 -1.72
CA ASP A 162 5.03 3.90 -1.55
C ASP A 162 5.28 4.59 -2.90
N LEU A 163 4.41 5.54 -3.28
CA LEU A 163 4.55 6.27 -4.54
C LEU A 163 5.38 7.53 -4.35
N CYS A 164 6.21 7.84 -5.35
CA CYS A 164 6.85 9.14 -5.46
C CYS A 164 5.90 10.23 -5.98
N GLY A 165 4.89 9.84 -6.76
CA GLY A 165 3.88 10.70 -7.38
C GLY A 165 2.51 10.61 -6.71
N SER A 166 1.47 10.95 -7.46
CA SER A 166 0.08 10.84 -7.02
C SER A 166 -0.63 9.73 -7.76
N PHE A 167 -1.28 8.82 -7.04
CA PHE A 167 -2.17 7.85 -7.70
C PHE A 167 -3.46 8.49 -8.24
N LEU A 168 -3.71 9.76 -7.90
CA LEU A 168 -4.90 10.53 -8.27
C LEU A 168 -4.68 11.43 -9.50
N GLU A 169 -3.53 11.34 -10.16
CA GLU A 169 -3.15 12.25 -11.26
C GLU A 169 -3.90 11.95 -12.57
N SER A 170 -4.25 10.69 -12.81
CA SER A 170 -4.96 10.28 -14.03
C SER A 170 -6.44 10.68 -13.99
N PRO A 171 -7.07 10.94 -15.15
CA PRO A 171 -8.52 11.08 -15.23
C PRO A 171 -9.25 9.77 -14.86
N PRO A 172 -10.36 9.84 -14.10
CA PRO A 172 -11.14 8.65 -13.77
C PRO A 172 -11.69 7.92 -14.99
N LYS A 173 -11.73 6.58 -14.93
CA LYS A 173 -12.23 5.70 -16.01
C LYS A 173 -11.46 5.83 -17.34
N GLU A 174 -10.24 6.36 -17.30
CA GLU A 174 -9.35 6.30 -18.44
C GLU A 174 -9.01 4.84 -18.77
N LYS A 175 -9.03 4.49 -20.06
CA LYS A 175 -8.84 3.10 -20.54
C LYS A 175 -7.39 2.62 -20.52
N GLN A 176 -6.46 3.41 -19.98
CA GLN A 176 -5.03 3.10 -19.92
C GLN A 176 -4.67 2.44 -18.58
N ASN A 177 -3.49 1.81 -18.53
CA ASN A 177 -2.90 1.30 -17.28
C ASN A 177 -2.73 2.47 -16.30
N ASN A 178 -3.51 2.47 -15.22
CA ASN A 178 -3.49 3.52 -14.20
C ASN A 178 -3.64 2.92 -12.81
N TYR A 179 -3.32 3.71 -11.79
CA TYR A 179 -3.38 3.26 -10.40
C TYR A 179 -4.80 2.94 -9.93
N TYR A 180 -5.86 3.59 -10.43
CA TYR A 180 -7.21 3.33 -9.96
C TYR A 180 -7.62 1.88 -10.22
N GLU A 181 -7.41 1.40 -11.44
CA GLU A 181 -7.76 0.02 -11.81
C GLU A 181 -6.85 -0.98 -11.08
N ALA A 182 -5.54 -0.75 -11.10
CA ALA A 182 -4.57 -1.62 -10.45
C ALA A 182 -4.84 -1.77 -8.94
N LEU A 183 -5.04 -0.66 -8.23
CA LEU A 183 -5.30 -0.69 -6.80
C LEU A 183 -6.69 -1.26 -6.48
N PHE A 184 -7.71 -0.96 -7.30
CA PHE A 184 -9.04 -1.54 -7.08
C PHE A 184 -9.02 -3.06 -7.25
N GLU A 185 -8.38 -3.57 -8.31
CA GLU A 185 -8.21 -5.00 -8.55
C GLU A 185 -7.40 -5.67 -7.43
N LEU A 186 -6.31 -5.04 -6.99
CA LEU A 186 -5.51 -5.53 -5.86
C LEU A 186 -6.31 -5.63 -4.57
N LEU A 187 -7.04 -4.57 -4.20
CA LEU A 187 -7.87 -4.54 -3.00
C LEU A 187 -8.98 -5.60 -3.07
N ARG A 188 -9.61 -5.78 -4.24
CA ARG A 188 -10.65 -6.80 -4.41
C ARG A 188 -10.09 -8.21 -4.38
N TYR A 189 -9.01 -8.48 -5.10
CA TYR A 189 -8.32 -9.77 -5.06
C TYR A 189 -7.97 -10.16 -3.62
N GLN A 190 -7.41 -9.22 -2.87
CA GLN A 190 -7.05 -9.41 -1.48
C GLN A 190 -8.27 -9.71 -0.60
N ALA A 191 -9.38 -8.98 -0.77
CA ALA A 191 -10.63 -9.22 -0.03
C ALA A 191 -11.31 -10.54 -0.40
N ASP A 192 -11.27 -10.95 -1.68
CA ASP A 192 -11.94 -12.16 -2.17
C ASP A 192 -11.22 -13.43 -1.73
N ASN A 193 -9.88 -13.39 -1.62
CA ASN A 193 -9.07 -14.58 -1.39
C ASN A 193 -8.55 -14.71 0.05
N ARG A 194 -8.54 -13.62 0.84
CA ARG A 194 -8.06 -13.66 2.22
C ARG A 194 -9.17 -13.96 3.22
N THR A 195 -8.78 -14.49 4.38
CA THR A 195 -9.65 -14.69 5.55
C THR A 195 -9.15 -14.02 6.83
N GLU A 196 -7.84 -13.82 6.96
CA GLU A 196 -7.20 -13.17 8.11
C GLU A 196 -7.13 -11.64 7.93
N ASP A 197 -6.91 -10.92 9.04
CA ASP A 197 -6.65 -9.48 9.01
C ASP A 197 -5.38 -9.16 8.20
N TRP A 198 -5.35 -7.98 7.59
CA TRP A 198 -4.21 -7.53 6.79
C TRP A 198 -4.08 -6.01 6.78
N LEU A 199 -2.95 -5.53 6.29
CA LEU A 199 -2.61 -4.12 6.22
C LEU A 199 -2.50 -3.63 4.78
N PHE A 200 -3.11 -2.49 4.51
CA PHE A 200 -2.88 -1.72 3.30
C PHE A 200 -2.25 -0.39 3.67
N PHE A 201 -1.08 -0.10 3.09
CA PHE A 201 -0.44 1.20 3.14
C PHE A 201 -0.38 1.78 1.73
N ILE A 202 -0.66 3.08 1.64
CA ILE A 202 -0.42 3.85 0.42
C ILE A 202 0.15 5.20 0.80
N THR A 203 1.29 5.55 0.20
CA THR A 203 1.88 6.88 0.35
C THR A 203 1.82 7.57 -0.99
N THR A 204 1.21 8.75 -1.02
CA THR A 204 0.89 9.44 -2.28
C THR A 204 0.92 10.95 -2.09
N ARG A 205 1.21 11.66 -3.18
CA ARG A 205 1.05 13.10 -3.25
C ARG A 205 -0.45 13.46 -3.18
N THR A 206 -0.77 14.54 -2.46
CA THR A 206 -2.16 15.01 -2.26
C THR A 206 -2.35 16.50 -2.56
N ASN A 207 -1.30 17.20 -2.99
CA ASN A 207 -1.38 18.60 -3.39
C ASN A 207 -2.25 18.81 -4.63
N LYS A 208 -2.86 20.00 -4.73
CA LYS A 208 -3.90 20.33 -5.71
C LYS A 208 -3.48 20.12 -7.18
N ASP A 209 -2.24 20.40 -7.51
CA ASP A 209 -1.64 20.21 -8.84
C ASP A 209 -1.38 18.73 -9.18
N MET A 210 -1.40 17.83 -8.20
CA MET A 210 -1.17 16.39 -8.37
C MET A 210 -2.46 15.57 -8.30
N VAL A 211 -3.61 16.22 -8.14
CA VAL A 211 -4.92 15.55 -8.10
C VAL A 211 -5.75 16.00 -9.29
N HIS A 212 -6.19 15.05 -10.11
CA HIS A 212 -7.03 15.36 -11.24
C HIS A 212 -8.34 16.01 -10.79
N ALA A 213 -8.75 17.11 -11.43
CA ALA A 213 -9.90 17.91 -11.01
C ALA A 213 -11.21 17.09 -10.98
N GLU A 214 -11.41 16.20 -11.94
CA GLU A 214 -12.59 15.32 -11.94
C GLU A 214 -12.57 14.32 -10.78
N THR A 215 -11.40 13.82 -10.38
CA THR A 215 -11.25 12.93 -9.23
C THR A 215 -11.63 13.66 -7.94
N PHE A 216 -11.12 14.88 -7.78
CA PHE A 216 -11.48 15.74 -6.65
C PHE A 216 -12.99 15.98 -6.59
N GLU A 217 -13.63 16.37 -7.69
CA GLU A 217 -15.08 16.60 -7.72
C GLU A 217 -15.89 15.34 -7.38
N ARG A 218 -15.42 14.16 -7.78
CA ARG A 218 -16.05 12.88 -7.40
C ARG A 218 -15.93 12.64 -5.89
N PHE A 219 -14.78 12.90 -5.28
CA PHE A 219 -14.61 12.78 -3.84
C PHE A 219 -15.53 13.73 -3.07
N VAL A 220 -15.63 14.99 -3.52
CA VAL A 220 -16.54 15.96 -2.89
C VAL A 220 -17.99 15.49 -2.98
N LYS A 221 -18.47 15.08 -4.16
CA LYS A 221 -19.85 14.60 -4.34
C LYS A 221 -20.17 13.36 -3.48
N VAL A 222 -19.22 12.43 -3.39
CA VAL A 222 -19.38 11.23 -2.56
C VAL A 222 -19.49 11.62 -1.08
N LEU A 223 -18.66 12.55 -0.62
CA LEU A 223 -18.67 12.99 0.77
C LEU A 223 -19.97 13.75 1.11
N GLU A 224 -20.44 14.63 0.23
CA GLU A 224 -21.74 15.30 0.38
C GLU A 224 -22.90 14.30 0.44
N GLY A 225 -22.89 13.28 -0.43
CA GLY A 225 -23.87 12.19 -0.38
C GLY A 225 -23.84 11.41 0.93
N ILE A 226 -22.66 11.26 1.57
CA ILE A 226 -22.54 10.65 2.89
C ILE A 226 -23.17 11.56 3.95
N PHE A 227 -22.95 12.87 3.91
CA PHE A 227 -23.55 13.81 4.87
C PHE A 227 -25.08 13.81 4.83
N ASP A 228 -25.67 13.50 3.66
CA ASP A 228 -27.12 13.40 3.50
C ASP A 228 -27.71 12.17 4.22
N VAL A 229 -26.98 11.06 4.28
CA VAL A 229 -27.48 9.78 4.83
C VAL A 229 -26.89 9.41 6.21
N ASP A 230 -25.75 9.98 6.57
CA ASP A 230 -24.99 9.65 7.77
C ASP A 230 -24.61 10.92 8.54
N LYS A 231 -25.58 11.38 9.36
CA LYS A 231 -25.45 12.60 10.15
C LYS A 231 -24.24 12.54 11.10
N ALA A 232 -23.90 11.36 11.62
CA ALA A 232 -22.79 11.19 12.55
C ALA A 232 -21.45 11.61 11.90
N VAL A 233 -21.26 11.31 10.61
CA VAL A 233 -20.06 11.73 9.88
C VAL A 233 -20.01 13.25 9.73
N TYR A 234 -21.13 13.88 9.36
CA TYR A 234 -21.20 15.35 9.25
C TYR A 234 -20.94 16.05 10.58
N ASP A 235 -21.62 15.61 11.65
CA ASP A 235 -21.45 16.17 13.00
C ASP A 235 -19.99 16.02 13.45
N LYS A 236 -19.33 14.90 13.11
CA LYS A 236 -17.92 14.69 13.43
C LYS A 236 -16.97 15.60 12.66
N CYS A 237 -17.24 15.86 11.38
CA CYS A 237 -16.47 16.81 10.58
C CYS A 237 -16.48 18.21 11.22
N HIS A 238 -17.65 18.65 11.72
CA HIS A 238 -17.80 19.92 12.43
C HIS A 238 -17.12 19.91 13.81
N GLU A 239 -17.31 18.86 14.60
CA GLU A 239 -16.70 18.70 15.93
C GLU A 239 -15.18 18.83 15.86
N LEU A 240 -14.57 18.14 14.90
CA LEU A 240 -13.12 18.09 14.73
C LEU A 240 -12.55 19.21 13.85
N LYS A 241 -13.41 20.06 13.28
CA LYS A 241 -13.03 21.18 12.40
C LYS A 241 -12.08 20.75 11.28
N ILE A 242 -12.35 19.61 10.63
CA ILE A 242 -11.51 19.11 9.54
C ILE A 242 -11.62 19.95 8.27
N PHE A 243 -12.60 20.84 8.17
CA PHE A 243 -12.75 21.82 7.10
C PHE A 243 -12.91 23.20 7.71
N SER A 244 -12.47 24.23 6.98
CA SER A 244 -12.74 25.62 7.34
C SER A 244 -14.26 25.88 7.35
N GLU A 245 -14.71 26.76 8.25
CA GLU A 245 -16.15 27.02 8.46
C GLU A 245 -16.87 27.50 7.19
N GLU A 246 -16.17 28.23 6.33
CA GLU A 246 -16.71 28.70 5.05
C GLU A 246 -16.73 27.64 3.95
N VAL A 247 -16.01 26.53 4.13
CA VAL A 247 -15.91 25.44 3.15
C VAL A 247 -17.07 24.47 3.31
N LEU A 248 -17.43 24.06 4.53
CA LEU A 248 -18.55 23.15 4.79
C LEU A 248 -19.74 23.92 5.37
N VAL A 249 -20.75 24.17 4.54
CA VAL A 249 -21.98 24.89 4.92
C VAL A 249 -23.18 24.03 4.58
N ASP A 250 -24.07 23.79 5.55
CA ASP A 250 -25.31 23.03 5.37
C ASP A 250 -25.11 21.69 4.63
N ARG A 251 -24.09 20.92 5.04
CA ARG A 251 -23.71 19.62 4.43
C ARG A 251 -23.25 19.71 2.97
N ARG A 252 -22.85 20.88 2.50
CA ARG A 252 -22.32 21.10 1.16
C ARG A 252 -20.95 21.75 1.22
N ILE A 253 -20.09 21.37 0.29
CA ILE A 253 -18.74 21.91 0.17
C ILE A 253 -18.75 23.08 -0.82
N ASP A 254 -18.38 24.29 -0.40
CA ASP A 254 -18.20 25.41 -1.31
C ASP A 254 -16.84 25.29 -2.01
N ARG A 255 -16.86 24.84 -3.27
CA ARG A 255 -15.65 24.63 -4.09
C ARG A 255 -14.81 25.89 -4.24
N THR A 256 -15.45 27.06 -4.21
CA THR A 256 -14.77 28.35 -4.44
C THR A 256 -13.95 28.81 -3.24
N LYS A 257 -14.22 28.24 -2.06
CA LYS A 257 -13.58 28.61 -0.79
C LYS A 257 -12.65 27.53 -0.24
N VAL A 258 -12.45 26.43 -0.97
CA VAL A 258 -11.58 25.33 -0.53
C VAL A 258 -10.14 25.82 -0.40
N ASP A 259 -9.72 26.04 0.84
CA ASP A 259 -8.35 26.35 1.20
C ASP A 259 -7.46 25.09 1.14
N PRO A 260 -6.12 25.22 1.15
CA PRO A 260 -5.20 24.09 1.06
C PRO A 260 -5.34 23.02 2.17
N PHE A 261 -5.69 23.42 3.40
CA PHE A 261 -5.93 22.48 4.50
C PHE A 261 -7.21 21.68 4.25
N SER A 262 -8.32 22.36 3.92
CA SER A 262 -9.57 21.70 3.56
C SER A 262 -9.43 20.81 2.32
N PHE A 263 -8.62 21.22 1.33
CA PHE A 263 -8.32 20.42 0.15
C PHE A 263 -7.68 19.07 0.51
N ASN A 264 -6.60 19.11 1.31
CA ASN A 264 -5.90 17.90 1.75
C ASN A 264 -6.82 16.97 2.55
N ASN A 265 -7.68 17.52 3.40
CA ASN A 265 -8.63 16.74 4.20
C ASN A 265 -9.74 16.14 3.33
N LEU A 266 -10.22 16.86 2.31
CA LEU A 266 -11.19 16.34 1.34
C LEU A 266 -10.60 15.17 0.54
N VAL A 267 -9.35 15.32 0.07
CA VAL A 267 -8.63 14.25 -0.65
C VAL A 267 -8.41 13.05 0.28
N SER A 268 -7.96 13.28 1.51
CA SER A 268 -7.73 12.22 2.49
C SER A 268 -9.01 11.47 2.86
N ALA A 269 -10.13 12.19 3.04
CA ALA A 269 -11.45 11.59 3.26
C ALA A 269 -11.92 10.79 2.05
N GLY A 270 -11.68 11.32 0.84
CA GLY A 270 -11.96 10.65 -0.42
C GLY A 270 -11.22 9.32 -0.56
N ILE A 271 -9.91 9.31 -0.30
CA ILE A 271 -9.06 8.10 -0.33
C ILE A 271 -9.57 7.08 0.69
N GLY A 272 -9.74 7.50 1.96
CA GLY A 272 -10.21 6.60 3.01
C GLY A 272 -11.58 6.01 2.71
N LYS A 273 -12.50 6.82 2.17
CA LYS A 273 -13.82 6.35 1.75
C LYS A 273 -13.75 5.43 0.54
N TRP A 274 -12.88 5.71 -0.42
CA TRP A 274 -12.72 4.89 -1.62
C TRP A 274 -12.20 3.50 -1.27
N VAL A 275 -11.18 3.39 -0.41
CA VAL A 275 -10.68 2.09 0.10
C VAL A 275 -11.79 1.34 0.84
N LEU A 276 -12.52 2.02 1.75
CA LEU A 276 -13.64 1.40 2.47
C LEU A 276 -14.71 0.89 1.50
N SER A 277 -15.11 1.71 0.52
CA SER A 277 -16.09 1.30 -0.50
C SER A 277 -15.61 0.09 -1.30
N ALA A 278 -14.35 0.07 -1.74
CA ALA A 278 -13.80 -1.04 -2.51
C ALA A 278 -13.87 -2.36 -1.72
N LEU A 279 -13.67 -2.30 -0.40
CA LEU A 279 -13.67 -3.47 0.47
C LEU A 279 -15.06 -3.92 0.92
N THR A 280 -16.05 -3.02 0.97
CA THR A 280 -17.41 -3.34 1.45
C THR A 280 -18.45 -3.50 0.34
N ALA A 281 -18.13 -3.14 -0.91
CA ALA A 281 -19.09 -3.16 -2.02
C ALA A 281 -19.60 -4.57 -2.38
N GLU A 282 -18.76 -5.58 -2.21
CA GLU A 282 -19.04 -6.97 -2.59
C GLU A 282 -18.68 -7.93 -1.45
N THR A 283 -19.31 -9.11 -1.45
CA THR A 283 -18.97 -10.18 -0.52
C THR A 283 -17.87 -11.10 -1.10
N PRO A 284 -16.82 -11.47 -0.33
CA PRO A 284 -16.60 -11.17 1.08
C PRO A 284 -16.29 -9.69 1.35
N ALA A 285 -16.98 -9.12 2.34
CA ALA A 285 -16.82 -7.74 2.73
C ALA A 285 -15.76 -7.60 3.82
N TYR A 286 -14.99 -6.51 3.76
CA TYR A 286 -13.98 -6.15 4.75
C TYR A 286 -14.24 -4.74 5.26
N LYS A 287 -14.13 -4.54 6.57
CA LYS A 287 -14.03 -3.21 7.14
C LYS A 287 -12.59 -2.73 7.06
N SER A 288 -12.38 -1.45 6.76
CA SER A 288 -11.07 -0.81 6.84
C SER A 288 -11.07 0.27 7.91
N LYS A 289 -10.25 0.09 8.94
CA LYS A 289 -9.96 1.13 9.92
C LYS A 289 -8.78 1.94 9.42
N MET A 290 -9.02 3.20 9.05
CA MET A 290 -7.93 4.10 8.71
C MET A 290 -7.10 4.43 9.95
N LEU A 291 -5.82 4.16 9.87
CA LEU A 291 -4.84 4.37 10.92
C LEU A 291 -4.41 5.84 10.94
N LYS A 292 -3.60 6.18 11.95
CA LYS A 292 -3.00 7.50 12.06
C LYS A 292 -2.23 7.85 10.78
N LEU A 293 -2.49 9.04 10.24
CA LEU A 293 -1.84 9.56 9.05
C LEU A 293 -0.51 10.25 9.40
N PHE A 294 0.46 10.12 8.51
CA PHE A 294 1.75 10.81 8.62
C PHE A 294 1.99 11.62 7.35
N GLY A 295 2.24 12.92 7.54
CA GLY A 295 2.42 13.87 6.47
C GLY A 295 3.85 14.39 6.39
N TYR A 296 4.34 14.69 5.18
CA TYR A 296 5.56 15.49 5.03
C TYR A 296 5.57 16.25 3.71
N ASN A 297 6.40 17.29 3.64
CA ASN A 297 6.62 18.04 2.42
C ASN A 297 7.79 17.46 1.61
N VAL A 298 7.56 17.16 0.34
CA VAL A 298 8.61 16.71 -0.59
C VAL A 298 9.59 17.84 -0.84
N LEU A 299 9.06 19.03 -1.17
CA LEU A 299 9.81 20.27 -1.34
C LEU A 299 9.77 21.07 -0.03
N LEU A 300 10.91 21.63 0.38
CA LEU A 300 11.00 22.46 1.58
C LEU A 300 10.53 23.88 1.27
N ASP A 301 9.22 24.04 1.06
CA ASP A 301 8.59 25.36 1.01
C ASP A 301 7.87 25.62 2.36
N PRO A 302 8.29 26.63 3.14
CA PRO A 302 7.64 26.99 4.41
C PRO A 302 6.16 27.36 4.29
N ALA A 303 5.69 27.77 3.11
CA ALA A 303 4.29 28.10 2.84
C ALA A 303 3.47 26.90 2.33
N ALA A 304 4.12 25.79 1.98
CA ALA A 304 3.44 24.62 1.45
C ALA A 304 2.79 23.79 2.58
N THR A 305 1.51 23.52 2.41
CA THR A 305 0.82 22.47 3.17
C THR A 305 1.41 21.10 2.84
N CYS A 306 1.30 20.16 3.80
CA CYS A 306 1.62 18.74 3.61
C CYS A 306 1.24 18.24 2.21
N ASP A 307 2.24 17.87 1.38
CA ASP A 307 2.03 17.50 -0.02
C ASP A 307 2.19 15.99 -0.29
N MET A 308 2.69 15.23 0.68
CA MET A 308 2.75 13.77 0.67
C MET A 308 2.18 13.22 1.97
N ILE A 309 1.22 12.29 1.86
CA ILE A 309 0.59 11.65 3.01
C ILE A 309 0.75 10.14 2.89
N SER A 310 1.15 9.51 4.00
CA SER A 310 1.15 8.06 4.16
C SER A 310 -0.11 7.62 4.90
N PHE A 311 -0.95 6.87 4.20
CA PHE A 311 -2.18 6.27 4.69
C PHE A 311 -1.91 4.83 5.09
N GLY A 312 -2.47 4.40 6.22
CA GLY A 312 -2.49 3.01 6.64
C GLY A 312 -3.92 2.56 6.93
N PHE A 313 -4.24 1.32 6.60
CA PHE A 313 -5.56 0.74 6.82
C PHE A 313 -5.39 -0.65 7.43
N TRP A 314 -6.09 -0.89 8.54
CA TRP A 314 -6.27 -2.21 9.10
C TRP A 314 -7.56 -2.81 8.56
N CYS A 315 -7.42 -3.89 7.78
CA CYS A 315 -8.52 -4.53 7.08
C CYS A 315 -8.92 -5.81 7.81
N THR A 316 -10.19 -5.88 8.24
CA THR A 316 -10.74 -7.03 8.97
C THR A 316 -11.96 -7.57 8.24
N LYS A 317 -12.04 -8.89 8.09
CA LYS A 317 -13.17 -9.53 7.42
C LYS A 317 -14.46 -9.29 8.20
N MET A 318 -15.53 -8.92 7.50
CA MET A 318 -16.85 -8.77 8.10
C MET A 318 -17.57 -10.12 8.08
N PRO A 319 -18.02 -10.64 9.24
CA PRO A 319 -18.80 -11.87 9.27
C PRO A 319 -20.18 -11.59 8.64
N THR A 320 -20.48 -12.25 7.53
CA THR A 320 -21.80 -12.15 6.89
C THR A 320 -22.74 -13.24 7.44
N LYS A 321 -24.04 -12.94 7.52
CA LYS A 321 -25.05 -13.98 7.80
C LYS A 321 -25.23 -14.81 6.54
N ALA A 322 -25.18 -16.14 6.68
CA ALA A 322 -25.66 -17.01 5.62
C ALA A 322 -27.16 -16.77 5.42
N VAL A 323 -27.60 -16.52 4.20
CA VAL A 323 -29.02 -16.42 3.84
C VAL A 323 -29.39 -17.68 3.09
N ASP A 324 -30.38 -18.42 3.57
CA ASP A 324 -30.91 -19.56 2.83
C ASP A 324 -31.77 -19.05 1.66
N ALA A 325 -31.20 -19.10 0.46
CA ALA A 325 -31.85 -18.65 -0.76
C ALA A 325 -33.13 -19.44 -1.10
N PHE A 326 -33.29 -20.67 -0.58
CA PHE A 326 -34.49 -21.48 -0.79
C PHE A 326 -35.57 -21.24 0.26
N GLY A 327 -35.29 -20.47 1.33
CA GLY A 327 -36.24 -20.16 2.39
C GLY A 327 -36.71 -21.37 3.20
N LEU A 328 -35.93 -22.46 3.22
CA LEU A 328 -36.21 -23.66 3.98
C LEU A 328 -35.81 -23.50 5.46
N ALA A 329 -34.79 -22.68 5.74
CA ALA A 329 -34.33 -22.34 7.07
C ALA A 329 -34.86 -20.97 7.51
N ALA A 330 -35.43 -20.93 8.72
CA ALA A 330 -36.01 -19.70 9.31
C ALA A 330 -34.96 -18.72 9.88
N GLY A 331 -33.66 -19.08 9.88
CA GLY A 331 -32.62 -18.28 10.51
C GLY A 331 -31.31 -18.31 9.73
N GLY A 332 -30.73 -17.13 9.53
CA GLY A 332 -29.36 -17.03 9.04
C GLY A 332 -28.37 -17.43 10.12
N VAL A 333 -27.40 -18.27 9.76
CA VAL A 333 -26.39 -18.79 10.70
C VAL A 333 -25.18 -17.87 10.66
N ASN A 334 -25.04 -16.96 11.64
CA ASN A 334 -23.78 -16.35 12.10
C ASN A 334 -24.07 -15.42 13.31
N LEU A 335 -23.85 -15.88 14.55
CA LEU A 335 -24.11 -15.07 15.75
C LEU A 335 -23.19 -13.85 15.89
N ASN A 336 -22.06 -13.85 15.17
CA ASN A 336 -21.07 -12.78 15.20
C ASN A 336 -21.23 -11.81 14.01
N SER A 337 -22.30 -11.94 13.22
CA SER A 337 -22.53 -11.03 12.10
C SER A 337 -22.72 -9.60 12.58
N GLU A 338 -21.97 -8.67 12.01
CA GLU A 338 -22.16 -7.24 12.22
C GLU A 338 -23.15 -6.70 11.18
N ASP A 339 -24.01 -5.76 11.58
CA ASP A 339 -24.80 -5.00 10.63
C ASP A 339 -23.87 -4.17 9.74
N VAL A 340 -23.98 -4.35 8.42
CA VAL A 340 -23.05 -3.76 7.45
C VAL A 340 -23.12 -2.24 7.50
N ASP A 341 -24.31 -1.66 7.60
CA ASP A 341 -24.49 -0.21 7.60
C ASP A 341 -23.91 0.42 8.87
N VAL A 342 -24.11 -0.25 10.02
CA VAL A 342 -23.52 0.18 11.30
C VAL A 342 -22.00 0.09 11.26
N ALA A 343 -21.43 -1.01 10.77
CA ALA A 343 -19.99 -1.19 10.65
C ALA A 343 -19.37 -0.14 9.71
N VAL A 344 -20.01 0.09 8.56
CA VAL A 344 -19.57 1.06 7.57
C VAL A 344 -19.64 2.48 8.13
N SER A 345 -20.70 2.85 8.85
CA SER A 345 -20.82 4.17 9.49
C SER A 345 -19.71 4.40 10.52
N LYS A 346 -19.42 3.42 11.39
CA LYS A 346 -18.28 3.49 12.33
C LYS A 346 -16.94 3.67 11.61
N CYS A 347 -16.72 2.98 10.49
CA CYS A 347 -15.50 3.12 9.71
C CYS A 347 -15.39 4.51 9.06
N ARG A 348 -16.50 5.08 8.57
CA ARG A 348 -16.52 6.46 8.05
C ARG A 348 -16.15 7.47 9.13
N VAL A 349 -16.69 7.34 10.34
CA VAL A 349 -16.31 8.19 11.48
C VAL A 349 -14.83 8.02 11.82
N SER A 350 -14.31 6.79 11.82
CA SER A 350 -12.89 6.53 12.05
C SER A 350 -11.99 7.18 10.98
N VAL A 351 -12.46 7.31 9.73
CA VAL A 351 -11.72 8.04 8.68
C VAL A 351 -11.58 9.51 9.09
N ILE A 352 -12.69 10.14 9.52
CA ILE A 352 -12.69 11.54 9.95
C ILE A 352 -11.78 11.75 11.18
N ASP A 353 -11.84 10.85 12.17
CA ASP A 353 -10.97 10.91 13.35
C ASP A 353 -9.48 10.86 12.97
N SER A 354 -9.10 10.01 12.03
CA SER A 354 -7.69 9.87 11.61
C SER A 354 -7.19 11.09 10.82
N ILE A 355 -8.05 11.75 10.04
CA ILE A 355 -7.74 12.99 9.31
C ILE A 355 -7.46 14.14 10.26
N SER A 356 -8.21 14.24 11.36
CA SER A 356 -8.00 15.31 12.36
C SER A 356 -6.64 15.24 13.08
N LYS A 357 -5.89 14.13 12.91
CA LYS A 357 -4.67 13.81 13.65
C LYS A 357 -3.44 13.62 12.75
N ILE A 358 -3.46 14.20 11.55
CA ILE A 358 -2.27 14.18 10.66
C ILE A 358 -1.08 14.73 11.45
N SER A 359 -0.06 13.88 11.60
CA SER A 359 1.19 14.22 12.31
C SER A 359 2.34 14.53 11.37
#